data_AF-A0A926UU01-F1
#
_entry.id   AF-A0A926UU01-F1
#
_cell.length_a   1.000
_cell.length_b   1.000
_cell.length_c   1.000
_cell.angle_alpha   90.00
_cell.angle_beta   90.00
_cell.angle_gamma   90.00
#
_symmetry.space_group_name_H-M   'P 1'
#
loop_
_entity.id
_entity.type
_entity.pdbx_description
1 polymer ?
#
loop_
_entity_poly.entity_id
_entity_poly.type
_entity_poly.pdbx_seq_one_letter_code
_entity_poly.pdbx_strand_id
1 'polypeptide(L)'
;MAIATGAIAAETMIANNASANKLGTSRSLPSLQTRARPPLQPETLHLGMLETQFFAYAQDNNWAAITTVRREHYAMHRLQPGGEGLYALPDRQLIYVRGFVADIYFERDRLVGIRLFPDNRDRPITAKNVLVLVRAWFPDDVVSVIYQVAPTDPRQIVIETLIGNIPPVFKQDLGKVALPFCRAIVFPAPVSINTLSTCNIDS
;
A
#
# COMPACT_ATOMS: atom_id res chain seq x y z
N MET A 1 76.23 -43.01 25.16
CA MET A 1 75.65 -42.08 24.17
C MET A 1 75.33 -40.81 24.93
N ALA A 2 76.09 -39.75 24.64
CA ALA A 2 76.16 -38.47 25.34
C ALA A 2 74.92 -37.60 24.97
N ILE A 3 74.47 -36.53 25.65
CA ILE A 3 75.03 -35.59 26.66
C ILE A 3 73.85 -35.12 27.55
N ALA A 4 74.18 -34.71 28.78
CA ALA A 4 73.38 -34.02 29.80
C ALA A 4 72.61 -32.78 29.28
N THR A 5 71.69 -32.13 30.00
CA THR A 5 71.86 -31.20 31.15
C THR A 5 70.54 -30.36 31.12
N GLY A 6 69.96 -29.81 32.18
CA GLY A 6 70.34 -29.64 33.57
C GLY A 6 69.17 -28.97 34.31
N ALA A 7 69.05 -29.29 35.59
CA ALA A 7 68.29 -28.51 36.55
C ALA A 7 69.09 -27.29 36.96
N ILE A 8 68.48 -26.10 37.14
CA ILE A 8 68.80 -25.22 38.28
C ILE A 8 67.65 -24.24 38.55
N ALA A 9 67.36 -24.06 39.83
CA ALA A 9 66.43 -23.11 40.42
C ALA A 9 66.99 -21.66 40.43
N ALA A 10 66.08 -20.68 40.46
CA ALA A 10 66.21 -19.37 41.12
C ALA A 10 64.80 -18.71 41.08
N GLU A 11 64.10 -18.47 42.20
CA GLU A 11 64.27 -17.32 43.11
C GLU A 11 64.28 -15.99 42.31
N THR A 12 63.38 -15.02 42.47
CA THR A 12 63.06 -14.30 43.72
C THR A 12 62.01 -13.22 43.41
N MET A 13 61.09 -12.95 44.36
CA MET A 13 60.39 -11.68 44.69
C MET A 13 59.64 -10.92 43.57
N ILE A 14 58.38 -10.50 43.78
CA ILE A 14 57.98 -9.21 44.38
C ILE A 14 56.54 -9.41 44.89
N ALA A 15 56.32 -9.48 46.20
CA ALA A 15 55.89 -8.37 47.06
C ALA A 15 54.58 -7.70 46.60
N ASN A 16 53.47 -8.00 47.28
CA ASN A 16 52.79 -7.06 48.19
C ASN A 16 51.33 -7.47 48.44
N ASN A 17 51.06 -7.77 49.71
CA ASN A 17 49.77 -7.57 50.32
C ASN A 17 49.27 -6.15 50.02
N ALA A 18 48.08 -6.02 49.45
CA ALA A 18 47.13 -4.99 49.86
C ALA A 18 45.80 -5.22 49.15
N SER A 19 44.80 -5.54 49.93
CA SER A 19 43.38 -5.46 49.62
C SER A 19 43.05 -4.12 48.96
N ALA A 20 42.89 -4.12 47.64
CA ALA A 20 42.33 -3.01 46.89
C ALA A 20 41.01 -3.46 46.26
N ASN A 21 39.93 -2.91 46.82
CA ASN A 21 38.55 -3.01 46.34
C ASN A 21 38.47 -3.03 44.80
N LYS A 22 38.17 -4.21 44.23
CA LYS A 22 37.76 -4.30 42.82
C LYS A 22 36.28 -3.92 42.76
N LEU A 23 36.02 -2.62 42.89
CA LEU A 23 34.77 -2.00 42.46
C LEU A 23 34.56 -2.39 41.00
N GLY A 24 33.74 -3.40 40.76
CA GLY A 24 33.29 -3.75 39.42
C GLY A 24 32.55 -2.55 38.87
N THR A 25 33.18 -1.84 37.94
CA THR A 25 32.53 -0.80 37.15
C THR A 25 31.26 -1.39 36.54
N SER A 26 30.11 -0.82 36.91
CA SER A 26 28.83 -1.08 36.26
C SER A 26 28.99 -0.84 34.77
N ARG A 27 29.14 -1.92 34.00
CA ARG A 27 29.20 -1.89 32.55
C ARG A 27 27.78 -1.59 32.07
N SER A 28 27.47 -0.33 31.81
CA SER A 28 26.20 0.03 31.18
C SER A 28 26.12 -0.70 29.84
N LEU A 29 25.08 -1.51 29.66
CA LEU A 29 24.75 -2.06 28.35
C LEU A 29 24.63 -0.89 27.36
N PRO A 30 25.17 -1.00 26.14
CA PRO A 30 24.95 0.02 25.12
C PRO A 30 23.44 0.22 24.96
N SER A 31 23.02 1.48 24.79
CA SER A 31 21.60 1.82 24.65
C SER A 31 20.95 0.87 23.66
N LEU A 32 19.88 0.22 24.12
CA LEU A 32 19.03 -0.67 23.35
C LEU A 32 19.01 -0.23 21.88
N GLN A 33 19.43 -1.15 21.02
CA GLN A 33 19.20 -1.14 19.58
C GLN A 33 17.98 -0.28 19.26
N THR A 34 18.19 0.74 18.43
CA THR A 34 17.11 1.45 17.74
C THR A 34 16.06 0.41 17.40
N ARG A 35 14.88 0.51 18.03
CA ARG A 35 13.76 -0.39 17.75
C ARG A 35 13.71 -0.54 16.24
N ALA A 36 13.86 -1.77 15.75
CA ALA A 36 13.62 -2.05 14.35
C ALA A 36 12.26 -1.41 14.05
N ARG A 37 12.24 -0.43 13.13
CA ARG A 37 10.98 0.09 12.62
C ARG A 37 10.13 -1.14 12.31
N PRO A 38 8.85 -1.20 12.72
CA PRO A 38 7.94 -2.19 12.17
C PRO A 38 8.21 -2.24 10.66
N PRO A 39 8.27 -3.42 10.01
CA PRO A 39 8.57 -3.51 8.59
C PRO A 39 7.75 -2.42 7.92
N LEU A 40 8.44 -1.44 7.30
CA LEU A 40 7.81 -0.24 6.75
C LEU A 40 6.61 -0.76 5.98
N GLN A 41 5.41 -0.52 6.50
CA GLN A 41 4.23 -0.85 5.73
C GLN A 41 4.44 -0.10 4.41
N PRO A 42 4.35 -0.79 3.26
CA PRO A 42 4.40 -0.10 1.99
C PRO A 42 3.46 1.10 2.10
N GLU A 43 3.87 2.28 1.63
CA GLU A 43 2.99 3.45 1.70
C GLU A 43 1.65 3.06 1.06
N THR A 44 0.58 3.06 1.86
CA THR A 44 -0.74 2.69 1.38
C THR A 44 -1.39 3.91 0.76
N LEU A 45 -2.16 3.71 -0.30
CA LEU A 45 -3.00 4.78 -0.84
C LEU A 45 -3.98 5.25 0.23
N HIS A 46 -4.20 6.55 0.28
CA HIS A 46 -5.23 7.15 1.12
C HIS A 46 -5.76 8.41 0.45
N LEU A 47 -7.04 8.71 0.65
CA LEU A 47 -7.60 9.96 0.14
C LEU A 47 -6.99 11.13 0.92
N GLY A 48 -6.65 12.21 0.21
CA GLY A 48 -5.91 13.35 0.75
C GLY A 48 -4.38 13.23 0.67
N MET A 49 -3.85 12.12 0.17
CA MET A 49 -2.42 11.96 -0.15
C MET A 49 -1.95 13.08 -1.08
N LEU A 50 -0.74 13.61 -0.86
CA LEU A 50 -0.15 14.61 -1.75
C LEU A 50 0.12 14.02 -3.14
N GLU A 51 0.01 14.82 -4.19
CA GLU A 51 0.38 14.44 -5.56
C GLU A 51 1.81 13.86 -5.62
N THR A 52 2.76 14.48 -4.91
CA THR A 52 4.15 14.01 -4.84
C THR A 52 4.29 12.65 -4.14
N GLN A 53 3.52 12.40 -3.08
CA GLN A 53 3.50 11.11 -2.38
C GLN A 53 2.88 10.03 -3.26
N PHE A 54 1.79 10.35 -3.96
CA PHE A 54 1.18 9.43 -4.90
C PHE A 54 2.15 9.01 -6.00
N PHE A 55 2.92 9.95 -6.57
CA PHE A 55 3.89 9.61 -7.60
C PHE A 55 5.08 8.78 -7.08
N ALA A 56 5.52 9.00 -5.84
CA ALA A 56 6.51 8.13 -5.21
C ALA A 56 5.96 6.69 -5.06
N TYR A 57 4.74 6.56 -4.53
CA TYR A 57 4.04 5.28 -4.45
C TYR A 57 3.88 4.61 -5.82
N ALA A 58 3.43 5.36 -6.83
CA ALA A 58 3.20 4.86 -8.18
C ALA A 58 4.51 4.36 -8.81
N GLN A 59 5.61 5.10 -8.62
CA GLN A 59 6.94 4.73 -9.08
C GLN A 59 7.42 3.43 -8.41
N ASP A 60 7.31 3.33 -7.08
CA ASP A 60 7.71 2.14 -6.32
C ASP A 60 6.91 0.89 -6.72
N ASN A 61 5.69 1.09 -7.22
CA ASN A 61 4.79 0.03 -7.68
C ASN A 61 4.79 -0.18 -9.21
N ASN A 62 5.73 0.43 -9.93
CA ASN A 62 5.89 0.32 -11.40
C ASN A 62 4.68 0.77 -12.21
N TRP A 63 3.91 1.75 -11.73
CA TRP A 63 2.81 2.32 -12.50
C TRP A 63 3.38 3.20 -13.62
N ALA A 64 2.92 2.94 -14.86
CA ALA A 64 3.36 3.68 -16.04
C ALA A 64 2.41 4.85 -16.33
N ALA A 65 2.94 6.07 -16.39
CA ALA A 65 2.16 7.24 -16.78
C ALA A 65 1.76 7.18 -18.27
N ILE A 66 0.54 7.58 -18.58
CA ILE A 66 -0.02 7.63 -19.94
C ILE A 66 -0.26 9.08 -20.37
N THR A 67 -1.05 9.82 -19.58
CA THR A 67 -1.37 11.22 -19.87
C THR A 67 -1.64 12.01 -18.60
N THR A 68 -1.58 13.33 -18.71
CA THR A 68 -1.89 14.25 -17.61
C THR A 68 -2.69 15.42 -18.16
N VAL A 69 -3.78 15.75 -17.47
CA VAL A 69 -4.60 16.93 -17.75
C VAL A 69 -4.61 17.80 -16.50
N ARG A 70 -4.10 19.04 -16.61
CA ARG A 70 -4.16 20.04 -15.54
C ARG A 70 -5.19 21.11 -15.88
N ARG A 71 -5.96 21.55 -14.88
CA ARG A 71 -6.95 22.62 -14.95
C ARG A 71 -6.91 23.40 -13.65
N GLU A 72 -6.49 24.66 -13.64
CA GLU A 72 -6.39 25.51 -12.43
C GLU A 72 -6.01 24.75 -11.14
N HIS A 73 -6.99 24.41 -10.30
CA HIS A 73 -6.84 23.73 -9.01
C HIS A 73 -6.98 22.21 -9.05
N TYR A 74 -7.08 21.62 -10.25
CA TYR A 74 -7.35 20.21 -10.47
C TYR A 74 -6.32 19.59 -11.40
N ALA A 75 -5.97 18.35 -11.12
CA ALA A 75 -5.19 17.52 -12.03
C ALA A 75 -5.85 16.15 -12.19
N MET A 76 -5.73 15.57 -13.37
CA MET A 76 -6.02 14.18 -13.64
C MET A 76 -4.77 13.56 -14.26
N HIS A 77 -4.28 12.49 -13.66
CA HIS A 77 -3.19 11.69 -14.19
C HIS A 77 -3.73 10.32 -14.58
N ARG A 78 -3.53 9.92 -15.82
CA ARG A 78 -3.85 8.59 -16.30
C ARG A 78 -2.62 7.72 -16.20
N LEU A 79 -2.71 6.62 -15.47
CA LEU A 79 -1.63 5.66 -15.29
C LEU A 79 -2.11 4.22 -15.54
N GLN A 80 -1.18 3.38 -15.99
CA GLN A 80 -1.33 1.94 -16.07
C GLN A 80 -0.61 1.31 -14.87
N PRO A 81 -1.32 0.67 -13.93
CA PRO A 81 -0.66 -0.10 -12.88
C PRO A 81 0.21 -1.24 -13.41
N GLY A 82 1.33 -1.47 -12.73
CA GLY A 82 2.42 -2.37 -13.14
C GLY A 82 2.47 -3.73 -12.44
N GLY A 83 1.34 -4.26 -11.96
CA GLY A 83 1.27 -5.58 -11.33
C GLY A 83 1.64 -5.64 -9.85
N GLU A 84 1.51 -4.50 -9.16
CA GLU A 84 1.55 -4.40 -7.70
C GLU A 84 0.70 -5.49 -7.04
N GLY A 85 1.21 -6.09 -5.96
CA GLY A 85 0.53 -7.12 -5.18
C GLY A 85 0.17 -6.59 -3.80
N LEU A 86 -1.12 -6.59 -3.47
CA LEU A 86 -1.64 -6.13 -2.18
C LEU A 86 -2.27 -7.27 -1.40
N TYR A 87 -2.14 -7.22 -0.08
CA TYR A 87 -2.77 -8.17 0.82
C TYR A 87 -4.11 -7.61 1.31
N ALA A 88 -5.20 -8.20 0.85
CA ALA A 88 -6.53 -7.84 1.31
C ALA A 88 -6.82 -8.44 2.69
N LEU A 89 -7.14 -7.57 3.65
CA LEU A 89 -7.54 -7.96 4.99
C LEU A 89 -9.06 -8.29 5.06
N PRO A 90 -9.50 -9.18 5.97
CA PRO A 90 -8.71 -9.87 7.00
C PRO A 90 -7.96 -11.12 6.53
N ASP A 91 -8.37 -11.72 5.40
CA ASP A 91 -7.91 -13.05 4.98
C ASP A 91 -6.46 -13.09 4.45
N ARG A 92 -5.82 -11.91 4.33
CA ARG A 92 -4.47 -11.73 3.75
C ARG A 92 -4.36 -12.37 2.37
N GLN A 93 -5.43 -12.29 1.60
CA GLN A 93 -5.44 -12.76 0.23
C GLN A 93 -4.55 -11.83 -0.62
N LEU A 94 -3.60 -12.40 -1.34
CA LEU A 94 -2.80 -11.65 -2.32
C LEU A 94 -3.66 -11.31 -3.54
N ILE A 95 -3.71 -10.04 -3.90
CA ILE A 95 -4.46 -9.50 -5.03
C ILE A 95 -3.53 -8.65 -5.88
N TYR A 96 -3.58 -8.88 -7.18
CA TYR A 96 -2.78 -8.11 -8.13
C TYR A 96 -3.56 -6.92 -8.66
N VAL A 97 -2.92 -5.75 -8.63
CA VAL A 97 -3.39 -4.47 -9.15
C VAL A 97 -3.17 -4.45 -10.67
N ARG A 98 -4.12 -5.03 -11.40
CA ARG A 98 -4.07 -5.19 -12.86
C ARG A 98 -5.47 -5.31 -13.47
N GLY A 99 -5.59 -5.31 -14.79
CA GLY A 99 -6.89 -5.41 -15.47
C GLY A 99 -7.57 -4.07 -15.77
N PHE A 100 -6.94 -2.95 -15.45
CA PHE A 100 -7.50 -1.62 -15.63
C PHE A 100 -6.42 -0.57 -15.87
N VAL A 101 -6.84 0.57 -16.40
CA VAL A 101 -6.12 1.83 -16.37
C VAL A 101 -6.80 2.71 -15.33
N ALA A 102 -6.02 3.56 -14.65
CA ALA A 102 -6.51 4.42 -13.58
C ALA A 102 -6.35 5.91 -13.93
N ASP A 103 -7.44 6.66 -13.84
CA ASP A 103 -7.43 8.12 -13.79
C ASP A 103 -7.42 8.56 -12.32
N ILE A 104 -6.38 9.27 -11.92
CA ILE A 104 -6.12 9.70 -10.56
C ILE A 104 -6.37 11.20 -10.47
N TYR A 105 -7.35 11.61 -9.66
CA TYR A 105 -7.81 12.99 -9.57
C TYR A 105 -7.27 13.68 -8.33
N PHE A 106 -6.74 14.87 -8.55
CA PHE A 106 -6.25 15.76 -7.51
C PHE A 106 -7.03 17.07 -7.48
N GLU A 107 -7.26 17.60 -6.29
CA GLU A 107 -7.74 18.96 -6.03
C GLU A 107 -6.76 19.63 -5.07
N ARG A 108 -6.16 20.76 -5.47
CA ARG A 108 -5.14 21.47 -4.70
C ARG A 108 -4.04 20.52 -4.20
N ASP A 109 -3.52 19.72 -5.14
CA ASP A 109 -2.45 18.72 -4.93
C ASP A 109 -2.81 17.56 -3.98
N ARG A 110 -4.10 17.38 -3.65
CA ARG A 110 -4.59 16.29 -2.79
C ARG A 110 -5.37 15.27 -3.61
N LEU A 111 -5.06 14.00 -3.43
CA LEU A 111 -5.81 12.89 -4.04
C LEU A 111 -7.26 12.92 -3.54
N VAL A 112 -8.22 13.17 -4.43
CA VAL A 112 -9.65 13.23 -4.07
C VAL A 112 -10.44 12.06 -4.61
N GLY A 113 -9.96 11.40 -5.68
CA GLY A 113 -10.64 10.26 -6.24
C GLY A 113 -9.83 9.52 -7.29
N ILE A 114 -10.30 8.32 -7.59
CA ILE A 114 -9.71 7.40 -8.56
C ILE A 114 -10.85 6.88 -9.44
N ARG A 115 -10.65 6.87 -10.76
CA ARG A 115 -11.52 6.20 -11.72
C ARG A 115 -10.76 5.07 -12.40
N LEU A 116 -11.35 3.88 -12.43
CA LEU A 116 -10.79 2.71 -13.09
C LEU A 116 -11.63 2.36 -14.32
N PHE A 117 -10.96 2.04 -15.41
CA PHE A 117 -11.57 1.54 -16.65
C PHE A 117 -10.81 0.30 -17.13
N PRO A 118 -11.50 -0.70 -17.70
CA PRO A 118 -10.87 -1.95 -18.14
C PRO A 118 -9.70 -1.72 -19.09
N ASP A 119 -8.63 -2.49 -18.87
CA ASP A 119 -7.57 -2.64 -19.86
C ASP A 119 -7.86 -3.90 -20.69
N ASN A 120 -8.18 -3.72 -21.97
CA ASN A 120 -8.51 -4.81 -22.90
C ASN A 120 -7.34 -5.78 -23.15
N ARG A 121 -6.13 -5.44 -22.72
CA ARG A 121 -4.95 -6.31 -22.83
C ARG A 121 -4.88 -7.37 -21.71
N ASP A 122 -5.75 -7.26 -20.72
CA ASP A 122 -5.68 -8.07 -19.50
C ASP A 122 -7.05 -8.65 -19.12
N ARG A 123 -7.09 -9.47 -18.07
CA ARG A 123 -8.32 -10.10 -17.59
C ARG A 123 -9.25 -9.04 -17.01
N PRO A 124 -10.55 -9.07 -17.36
CA PRO A 124 -11.53 -8.15 -16.78
C PRO A 124 -11.66 -8.34 -15.26
N ILE A 125 -11.85 -7.22 -14.56
CA ILE A 125 -12.08 -7.21 -13.11
C ILE A 125 -13.57 -7.36 -12.80
N THR A 126 -13.91 -8.20 -11.82
CA THR A 126 -15.29 -8.40 -11.36
C THR A 126 -15.64 -7.45 -10.22
N ALA A 127 -16.93 -7.22 -9.97
CA ALA A 127 -17.38 -6.35 -8.88
C ALA A 127 -16.78 -6.76 -7.52
N LYS A 128 -16.80 -8.07 -7.21
CA LYS A 128 -16.16 -8.61 -6.00
C LYS A 128 -14.68 -8.24 -5.92
N ASN A 129 -13.92 -8.47 -7.00
CA ASN A 129 -12.49 -8.22 -7.01
C ASN A 129 -12.16 -6.73 -6.91
N VAL A 130 -12.97 -5.85 -7.52
CA VAL A 130 -12.85 -4.39 -7.35
C VAL A 130 -12.99 -4.01 -5.88
N LEU A 131 -14.04 -4.48 -5.19
CA LEU A 131 -14.26 -4.10 -3.79
C LEU A 131 -13.13 -4.58 -2.87
N VAL A 132 -12.60 -5.78 -3.14
CA VAL A 132 -11.48 -6.33 -2.36
C VAL A 132 -10.20 -5.55 -2.65
N LEU A 133 -9.96 -5.17 -3.91
CA LEU A 133 -8.86 -4.28 -4.30
C LEU A 133 -8.96 -2.92 -3.60
N VAL A 134 -10.13 -2.29 -3.59
CA VAL A 134 -10.33 -0.99 -2.92
C VAL A 134 -10.01 -1.10 -1.43
N ARG A 135 -10.48 -2.15 -0.75
CA ARG A 135 -10.12 -2.37 0.65
C ARG A 135 -8.61 -2.53 0.84
N ALA A 136 -7.93 -3.21 -0.08
CA ALA A 136 -6.50 -3.44 0.02
C ALA A 136 -5.69 -2.15 -0.22
N TRP A 137 -6.16 -1.25 -1.09
CA TRP A 137 -5.58 0.07 -1.28
C TRP A 137 -5.83 1.01 -0.10
N PHE A 138 -7.04 0.97 0.47
CA PHE A 138 -7.51 1.85 1.53
C PHE A 138 -7.85 1.04 2.79
N PRO A 139 -6.86 0.44 3.48
CA PRO A 139 -7.12 -0.51 4.56
C PRO A 139 -7.78 0.11 5.79
N ASP A 140 -7.58 1.42 6.00
CA ASP A 140 -8.01 2.14 7.20
C ASP A 140 -9.20 3.09 6.95
N ASP A 141 -9.61 3.28 5.69
CA ASP A 141 -10.65 4.24 5.32
C ASP A 141 -12.01 3.56 5.05
N VAL A 142 -13.10 4.29 5.34
CA VAL A 142 -14.43 3.96 4.82
C VAL A 142 -14.59 4.61 3.45
N VAL A 143 -14.71 3.79 2.41
CA VAL A 143 -14.67 4.26 1.02
C VAL A 143 -15.98 3.95 0.29
N SER A 144 -16.59 4.99 -0.28
CA SER A 144 -17.72 4.82 -1.21
C SER A 144 -17.20 4.46 -2.59
N VAL A 145 -17.62 3.31 -3.11
CA VAL A 145 -17.27 2.82 -4.44
C VAL A 145 -18.53 2.83 -5.29
N ILE A 146 -18.46 3.50 -6.43
CA ILE A 146 -19.50 3.47 -7.46
C ILE A 146 -18.95 2.70 -8.64
N TYR A 147 -19.68 1.74 -9.19
CA TYR A 147 -19.20 0.94 -10.31
C TYR A 147 -20.34 0.55 -11.24
N GLN A 148 -20.02 0.34 -12.51
CA GLN A 148 -20.98 -0.06 -13.54
C GLN A 148 -20.76 -1.51 -13.97
N VAL A 149 -21.86 -2.27 -14.05
CA VAL A 149 -21.90 -3.67 -14.49
C VAL A 149 -23.07 -3.84 -15.44
N ALA A 150 -22.91 -4.66 -16.47
CA ALA A 150 -24.02 -5.04 -17.33
C ALA A 150 -25.03 -5.90 -16.54
N PRO A 151 -26.32 -5.54 -16.47
CA PRO A 151 -27.30 -6.27 -15.65
C PRO A 151 -27.43 -7.76 -15.99
N THR A 152 -27.17 -8.10 -17.25
CA THR A 152 -27.27 -9.48 -17.77
C THR A 152 -25.98 -10.27 -17.64
N ASP A 153 -24.89 -9.68 -17.17
CA ASP A 153 -23.61 -10.38 -17.05
C ASP A 153 -23.53 -11.21 -15.76
N PRO A 154 -23.58 -12.55 -15.84
CA PRO A 154 -23.49 -13.41 -14.66
C PRO A 154 -22.11 -13.32 -13.98
N ARG A 155 -21.08 -12.83 -14.68
CA ARG A 155 -19.72 -12.69 -14.15
C ARG A 155 -19.51 -11.35 -13.43
N GLN A 156 -20.48 -10.43 -13.53
CA GLN A 156 -20.42 -9.09 -12.96
C GLN A 156 -19.13 -8.34 -13.30
N ILE A 157 -18.74 -8.37 -14.57
CA ILE A 157 -17.57 -7.65 -15.08
C ILE A 157 -17.84 -6.15 -14.97
N VAL A 158 -16.89 -5.45 -14.36
CA VAL A 158 -16.98 -4.01 -14.15
C VAL A 158 -16.42 -3.30 -15.38
N ILE A 159 -17.18 -2.34 -15.90
CA ILE A 159 -16.76 -1.52 -17.04
C ILE A 159 -16.25 -0.13 -16.63
N GLU A 160 -16.59 0.33 -15.42
CA GLU A 160 -16.15 1.60 -14.87
C GLU A 160 -16.27 1.53 -13.34
N THR A 161 -15.25 2.03 -12.62
CA THR A 161 -15.28 2.19 -11.15
C THR A 161 -14.89 3.60 -10.79
N LEU A 162 -15.55 4.19 -9.81
CA LEU A 162 -15.27 5.48 -9.21
C LEU A 162 -15.07 5.28 -7.70
N ILE A 163 -13.97 5.81 -7.19
CA ILE A 163 -13.55 5.73 -5.80
C ILE A 163 -13.34 7.16 -5.32
N GLY A 164 -13.95 7.53 -4.19
CA GLY A 164 -13.86 8.90 -3.67
C GLY A 164 -14.68 9.90 -4.49
N ASN A 165 -14.17 11.13 -4.63
CA ASN A 165 -14.84 12.24 -5.30
C ASN A 165 -14.20 12.54 -6.66
N ILE A 166 -15.02 12.73 -7.69
CA ILE A 166 -14.55 13.18 -9.00
C ILE A 166 -14.80 14.68 -9.13
N PRO A 167 -13.76 15.48 -9.36
CA PRO A 167 -13.91 16.92 -9.51
C PRO A 167 -14.93 17.28 -10.60
N PRO A 168 -15.80 18.30 -10.37
CA PRO A 168 -16.83 18.68 -11.32
C PRO A 168 -16.31 18.93 -12.74
N VAL A 169 -15.08 19.45 -12.87
CA VAL A 169 -14.43 19.73 -14.15
C VAL A 169 -14.21 18.48 -15.01
N PHE A 170 -14.17 17.29 -14.42
CA PHE A 170 -14.00 16.00 -15.11
C PHE A 170 -15.29 15.18 -15.24
N LYS A 171 -16.42 15.66 -14.69
CA LYS A 171 -17.69 14.90 -14.70
C LYS A 171 -18.22 14.58 -16.10
N GLN A 172 -17.93 15.44 -17.08
CA GLN A 172 -18.35 15.23 -18.48
C GLN A 172 -17.72 13.97 -19.11
N ASP A 173 -16.66 13.43 -18.50
CA ASP A 173 -15.99 12.23 -18.99
C ASP A 173 -16.58 10.93 -18.42
N LEU A 174 -17.53 11.01 -17.49
CA LEU A 174 -18.12 9.87 -16.77
C LEU A 174 -19.34 9.29 -17.49
N GLY A 175 -19.62 8.01 -17.25
CA GLY A 175 -20.91 7.41 -17.61
C GLY A 175 -21.24 7.45 -19.10
N LYS A 176 -20.22 7.44 -19.97
CA LYS A 176 -20.41 7.41 -21.44
C LYS A 176 -21.14 6.13 -21.91
N VAL A 177 -21.20 5.13 -21.04
CA VAL A 177 -21.96 3.90 -21.25
C VAL A 177 -23.26 3.97 -20.44
N ALA A 178 -24.39 3.80 -21.10
CA ALA A 178 -25.73 3.76 -20.51
C ALA A 178 -25.97 2.44 -19.75
N LEU A 179 -25.19 2.20 -18.69
CA LEU A 179 -25.36 1.10 -17.75
C LEU A 179 -25.66 1.65 -16.35
N PRO A 180 -26.43 0.91 -15.54
CA PRO A 180 -26.76 1.33 -14.19
C PRO A 180 -25.51 1.44 -13.32
N PHE A 181 -25.53 2.43 -12.43
CA PHE A 181 -24.53 2.57 -11.39
C PHE A 181 -24.93 1.77 -10.16
N CYS A 182 -24.01 0.92 -9.70
CA CYS A 182 -24.05 0.25 -8.42
C CYS A 182 -23.20 1.02 -7.42
N ARG A 183 -23.70 1.21 -6.20
CA ARG A 183 -22.94 1.82 -5.11
C ARG A 183 -22.72 0.82 -3.99
N ALA A 184 -21.49 0.71 -3.52
CA ALA A 184 -21.11 -0.05 -2.34
C ALA A 184 -20.29 0.81 -1.37
N ILE A 185 -20.42 0.55 -0.08
CA ILE A 185 -19.57 1.14 0.95
C ILE A 185 -18.59 0.07 1.43
N VAL A 186 -17.30 0.32 1.25
CA VAL A 186 -16.23 -0.57 1.69
C VAL A 186 -15.76 -0.08 3.05
N PHE A 187 -15.98 -0.90 4.07
CA PHE A 187 -15.45 -0.66 5.41
C PHE A 187 -14.06 -1.29 5.58
N PRO A 188 -13.22 -0.74 6.48
CA PRO A 188 -11.98 -1.37 6.95
C PRO A 188 -12.20 -2.79 7.48
N ALA A 189 -11.13 -3.58 7.51
CA ALA A 189 -11.15 -4.89 8.18
C ALA A 189 -11.43 -4.72 9.70
N PRO A 190 -12.09 -5.69 10.35
CA PRO A 190 -12.46 -7.03 9.88
C PRO A 190 -13.87 -7.13 9.28
N VAL A 191 -14.55 -6.02 8.99
CA VAL A 191 -15.92 -6.03 8.44
C VAL A 191 -15.93 -6.80 7.12
N SER A 192 -16.85 -7.75 6.90
CA SER A 192 -16.90 -8.46 5.62
C SER A 192 -17.26 -7.50 4.48
N ILE A 193 -16.74 -7.77 3.27
CA ILE A 193 -17.22 -7.09 2.06
C ILE A 193 -18.58 -7.69 1.74
N ASN A 194 -19.61 -7.24 2.46
CA ASN A 194 -20.98 -7.55 2.09
C ASN A 194 -21.32 -6.66 0.90
N THR A 195 -21.72 -7.28 -0.20
CA THR A 195 -22.20 -6.63 -1.41
C THR A 195 -23.57 -5.99 -1.16
N LEU A 196 -23.66 -5.02 -0.24
CA LEU A 196 -24.77 -4.07 -0.19
C LEU A 196 -24.60 -3.12 -1.36
N SER A 197 -24.72 -3.67 -2.57
CA SER A 197 -24.66 -2.95 -3.82
C SER A 197 -26.08 -2.59 -4.23
N THR A 198 -26.48 -1.35 -4.03
CA THR A 198 -27.71 -0.84 -4.64
C THR A 198 -27.38 -0.42 -6.06
N CYS A 199 -27.82 -1.21 -7.04
CA CYS A 199 -27.74 -0.84 -8.45
C CYS A 199 -29.02 -0.10 -8.82
N ASN A 200 -28.91 1.17 -9.16
CA ASN A 200 -30.07 1.95 -9.61
C ASN A 200 -30.22 1.72 -11.11
N ILE A 201 -31.31 1.06 -11.51
CA ILE A 201 -31.64 0.78 -12.92
C ILE A 201 -32.23 2.02 -13.61
N ASP A 202 -32.65 3.01 -12.82
CA ASP A 202 -33.26 4.24 -13.29
C ASP A 202 -32.24 5.38 -13.31
N SER A 203 -31.58 5.58 -14.46
CA SER A 203 -30.86 6.81 -14.79
C SER A 203 -30.90 7.07 -16.28
#